data_AF-A0A357MDL2-F1
#
_entry.id   AF-A0A357MDL2-F1
#
_cell.length_a   1.000
_cell.length_b   1.000
_cell.length_c   1.000
_cell.angle_alpha   90.00
_cell.angle_beta   90.00
_cell.angle_gamma   90.00
#
_symmetry.space_group_name_H-M   'P 1'
#
loop_
_entity.id
_entity.type
_entity.pdbx_description
1 polymer ?
#
loop_
_entity_poly.entity_id
_entity_poly.type
_entity_poly.pdbx_seq_one_letter_code
_entity_poly.pdbx_strand_id
1 'polypeptide(L)'
;MFQHLFAEMNKVLQEIVTDYPTAEGARRNVLLCNYNMLHRLSDKVMDEWLAFAEKLSHFRESVDFTTVVEEEVPEQEAPELCMDTFVRGQGYYKLLMYGKCIEQFKEVIVQYPDSLAARLYLAISYLQEGEGEAAWSHLNHMLGLVRE
;
A
#
# COMPACT_ATOMS: atom_id res chain seq x y z
N MET A 1 -2.97 0.73 -3.39
CA MET A 1 -2.30 -0.43 -2.74
C MET A 1 -3.14 -1.06 -1.64
N PHE A 2 -3.44 -0.39 -0.52
CA PHE A 2 -4.22 -0.97 0.59
C PHE A 2 -5.59 -1.50 0.15
N GLN A 3 -6.29 -0.77 -0.71
CA GLN A 3 -7.55 -1.23 -1.32
C GLN A 3 -7.39 -2.57 -2.07
N HIS A 4 -6.26 -2.80 -2.75
CA HIS A 4 -5.99 -4.07 -3.42
C HIS A 4 -5.69 -5.18 -2.41
N LEU A 5 -4.90 -4.91 -1.37
CA LEU A 5 -4.64 -5.86 -0.30
C LEU A 5 -5.96 -6.32 0.35
N PHE A 6 -6.80 -5.38 0.76
CA PHE A 6 -8.10 -5.69 1.36
C PHE A 6 -9.05 -6.38 0.38
N ALA A 7 -9.02 -6.03 -0.91
CA ALA A 7 -9.81 -6.73 -1.92
C ALA A 7 -9.42 -8.21 -2.03
N GLU A 8 -8.12 -8.53 -2.06
CA GLU A 8 -7.65 -9.91 -2.07
C GLU A 8 -7.98 -10.66 -0.78
N MET A 9 -7.81 -10.02 0.38
CA MET A 9 -8.21 -10.61 1.67
C MET A 9 -9.71 -10.94 1.70
N ASN A 10 -10.56 -10.03 1.23
CA ASN A 10 -12.00 -10.26 1.15
C ASN A 10 -12.36 -11.38 0.17
N LYS A 11 -11.66 -11.48 -0.97
CA LYS A 11 -11.86 -12.56 -1.94
C LYS A 11 -11.56 -13.93 -1.32
N VAL A 12 -10.43 -14.07 -0.61
CA VAL A 12 -10.08 -15.31 0.09
C VAL A 12 -11.09 -15.62 1.21
N LEU A 13 -11.53 -14.60 1.95
CA LEU A 13 -12.55 -14.77 2.98
C LEU A 13 -13.89 -15.26 2.38
N GLN A 14 -14.28 -14.71 1.24
CA GLN A 14 -15.50 -15.11 0.53
C GLN A 14 -15.43 -16.58 0.07
N GLU A 15 -14.28 -17.04 -0.43
CA GLU A 15 -14.04 -18.46 -0.74
C GLU A 15 -14.23 -19.34 0.50
N ILE A 16 -13.67 -18.95 1.65
CA ILE A 16 -13.83 -19.68 2.92
C ILE A 16 -15.30 -19.75 3.34
N VAL A 17 -16.01 -18.62 3.35
CA VAL A 17 -17.44 -18.58 3.73
C VAL A 17 -18.29 -19.48 2.84
N THR A 18 -17.96 -19.55 1.55
CA THR A 18 -18.74 -20.31 0.56
C THR A 18 -18.45 -21.81 0.63
N ASP A 19 -17.17 -22.19 0.72
CA ASP A 19 -16.75 -23.58 0.53
C ASP A 19 -16.60 -24.34 1.86
N TYR A 20 -16.31 -23.67 2.97
CA TYR A 20 -16.01 -24.31 4.25
C TYR A 20 -17.16 -25.18 4.81
N PRO A 21 -18.46 -24.77 4.73
CA PRO A 21 -19.56 -25.57 5.26
C PRO A 21 -19.67 -26.97 4.61
N THR A 22 -19.33 -27.07 3.33
CA THR A 22 -19.41 -28.31 2.55
C THR A 22 -18.06 -29.01 2.35
N ALA A 23 -16.95 -28.38 2.77
CA ALA A 23 -15.62 -28.94 2.59
C ALA A 23 -15.31 -30.05 3.61
N GLU A 24 -14.69 -31.11 3.11
CA GLU A 24 -14.20 -32.24 3.90
C GLU A 24 -12.72 -32.54 3.61
N GLY A 25 -12.08 -33.28 4.51
CA GLY A 25 -10.69 -33.74 4.35
C GLY A 25 -9.69 -32.62 4.09
N ALA A 26 -8.84 -32.81 3.07
CA ALA A 26 -7.74 -31.91 2.75
C ALA A 26 -8.20 -30.47 2.41
N ARG A 27 -9.33 -30.32 1.69
CA ARG A 27 -9.86 -29.00 1.31
C ARG A 27 -10.27 -28.19 2.54
N ARG A 28 -10.89 -28.83 3.54
CA ARG A 28 -11.27 -28.18 4.80
C ARG A 28 -10.05 -27.69 5.57
N ASN A 29 -8.98 -28.48 5.61
CA ASN A 29 -7.72 -28.08 6.25
C ASN A 29 -7.07 -26.88 5.55
N VAL A 30 -7.10 -26.82 4.22
CA VAL A 30 -6.59 -25.67 3.45
C VAL A 30 -7.37 -24.41 3.77
N LEU A 31 -8.71 -24.46 3.77
CA LEU A 31 -9.55 -23.30 4.09
C LEU A 31 -9.32 -22.80 5.53
N LEU A 32 -9.11 -23.72 6.48
CA LEU A 32 -8.76 -23.36 7.86
C LEU A 32 -7.38 -22.69 7.94
N CYS A 33 -6.41 -23.18 7.17
CA CYS A 33 -5.08 -22.55 7.08
C CYS A 33 -5.19 -21.12 6.51
N ASN A 34 -5.97 -20.93 5.45
CA ASN A 34 -6.22 -19.62 4.84
C ASN A 34 -6.91 -18.67 5.84
N TYR A 35 -7.89 -19.14 6.60
CA TYR A 35 -8.54 -18.36 7.66
C TYR A 35 -7.51 -17.90 8.71
N ASN A 36 -6.70 -18.82 9.23
CA ASN A 36 -5.66 -18.50 10.22
C ASN A 36 -4.60 -17.54 9.66
N MET A 37 -4.32 -17.61 8.36
CA MET A 37 -3.46 -16.64 7.68
C MET A 37 -4.12 -15.25 7.65
N LEU A 38 -5.38 -15.15 7.21
CA LEU A 38 -6.10 -13.87 7.18
C LEU A 38 -6.18 -13.25 8.57
N HIS A 39 -6.50 -14.03 9.60
CA HIS A 39 -6.56 -13.54 10.98
C HIS A 39 -5.23 -12.93 11.42
N ARG A 40 -4.11 -13.67 11.26
CA ARG A 40 -2.78 -13.17 11.64
C ARG A 40 -2.35 -11.93 10.86
N LEU A 41 -2.75 -11.83 9.59
CA LEU A 41 -2.48 -10.63 8.79
C LEU A 41 -3.28 -9.44 9.31
N SER A 42 -4.57 -9.63 9.60
CA SER A 42 -5.43 -8.60 10.17
C SER A 42 -4.92 -8.09 11.51
N ASP A 43 -4.51 -9.00 12.41
CA ASP A 43 -3.94 -8.61 13.72
C ASP A 43 -2.73 -7.69 13.54
N LYS A 44 -1.78 -8.08 12.68
CA LYS A 44 -0.59 -7.27 12.41
C LYS A 44 -0.93 -5.90 11.80
N VAL A 45 -1.89 -5.85 10.88
CA VAL A 45 -2.32 -4.57 10.28
C VAL A 45 -2.94 -3.66 11.35
N MET A 46 -3.71 -4.22 12.28
CA MET A 46 -4.29 -3.46 13.39
C MET A 46 -3.21 -2.94 14.35
N ASP A 47 -2.22 -3.75 14.69
CA ASP A 47 -1.10 -3.34 15.55
C ASP A 47 -0.30 -2.18 14.92
N GLU A 48 0.04 -2.28 13.63
CA GLU A 48 0.74 -1.22 12.90
C GLU A 48 -0.12 0.05 12.76
N TRP A 49 -1.42 -0.10 12.54
CA TRP A 49 -2.36 1.03 12.50
C TRP A 49 -2.45 1.73 13.85
N LEU A 50 -2.49 0.97 14.95
CA LEU A 50 -2.53 1.52 16.31
C LEU A 50 -1.25 2.33 16.60
N ALA A 51 -0.08 1.75 16.33
CA ALA A 51 1.21 2.45 16.51
C ALA A 51 1.30 3.74 15.66
N PHE A 52 0.75 3.72 14.45
CA PHE A 52 0.64 4.92 13.62
C PHE A 52 -0.31 5.98 14.23
N ALA A 53 -1.50 5.55 14.68
CA ALA A 53 -2.50 6.45 15.26
C ALA A 53 -2.00 7.13 16.56
N GLU A 54 -1.24 6.41 17.39
CA GLU A 54 -0.61 6.99 18.58
C GLU A 54 0.39 8.09 18.23
N LYS A 55 1.28 7.85 17.25
CA LYS A 55 2.23 8.87 16.77
C LYS A 55 1.51 10.10 16.21
N LEU A 56 0.40 9.89 15.49
CA LEU A 56 -0.43 10.97 14.97
C LEU A 56 -1.07 11.80 16.08
N SER A 57 -1.59 11.14 17.13
CA SER A 57 -2.15 11.83 18.31
C SER A 57 -1.10 12.69 19.00
N HIS A 58 0.09 12.12 19.25
CA HIS A 58 1.19 12.85 19.87
C HIS A 58 1.60 14.09 19.04
N PHE A 59 1.67 13.95 17.71
CA PHE A 59 1.95 15.07 16.83
C PHE A 59 0.87 16.16 16.94
N ARG A 60 -0.41 15.79 16.94
CA ARG A 60 -1.52 16.74 17.09
C ARG A 60 -1.57 17.44 18.45
N GLU A 61 -1.08 16.81 19.51
CA GLU A 61 -0.93 17.46 20.81
C GLU A 61 0.25 18.43 20.84
N SER A 62 1.32 18.11 20.10
CA SER A 62 2.51 18.97 20.00
C SER A 62 2.33 20.19 19.10
N VAL A 63 1.38 20.13 18.17
CA VAL A 63 1.06 21.21 17.23
C VAL A 63 -0.30 21.77 17.57
N ASP A 64 -0.36 23.06 17.92
CA ASP A 64 -1.63 23.71 18.21
C ASP A 64 -2.40 24.02 16.91
N PHE A 65 -3.12 23.03 16.41
CA PHE A 65 -3.97 23.17 15.23
C PHE A 65 -5.12 24.16 15.44
N THR A 66 -5.44 24.61 16.67
CA THR A 66 -6.57 25.53 16.92
C THR A 66 -6.39 26.91 16.28
N THR A 67 -5.15 27.32 15.98
CA THR A 67 -4.86 28.54 15.21
C THR A 67 -4.98 28.36 13.69
N VAL A 68 -5.03 27.12 13.20
CA VAL A 68 -5.11 26.79 11.75
C VAL A 68 -6.56 26.53 11.32
N VAL A 69 -7.49 26.29 12.25
CA VAL A 69 -8.91 25.96 11.94
C VAL A 69 -9.70 27.13 11.33
N GLU A 70 -9.19 28.37 11.39
CA GLU A 70 -9.92 29.56 10.87
C GLU A 70 -9.68 29.85 9.38
N GLU A 71 -8.68 29.24 8.76
CA GLU A 71 -8.53 29.24 7.31
C GLU A 71 -8.92 27.85 6.80
N GLU A 72 -9.91 27.77 5.91
CA GLU A 72 -10.21 26.57 5.13
C GLU A 72 -8.98 26.25 4.26
N VAL A 73 -7.94 25.66 4.86
CA VAL A 73 -6.81 25.12 4.11
C VAL A 73 -7.41 24.02 3.24
N PRO A 74 -7.40 24.15 1.91
CA PRO A 74 -7.95 23.12 1.04
C PRO A 74 -7.24 21.81 1.39
N GLU A 75 -7.96 20.68 1.41
CA GLU A 75 -7.37 19.35 1.42
C GLU A 75 -6.53 19.18 0.13
N GLN A 76 -5.35 19.78 0.10
CA GLN A 76 -4.38 19.60 -0.96
C GLN A 76 -3.66 18.31 -0.66
N GLU A 77 -4.00 17.29 -1.44
CA GLU A 77 -3.19 16.07 -1.52
C GLU A 77 -1.73 16.43 -1.82
N ALA A 78 -0.81 15.56 -1.41
CA ALA A 78 0.60 15.73 -1.69
C ALA A 78 0.81 15.97 -3.21
N PRO A 79 1.58 16.99 -3.62
CA PRO A 79 1.67 17.41 -5.03
C PRO A 79 2.00 16.30 -6.02
N GLU A 80 2.81 15.32 -5.60
CA GLU A 80 3.18 14.16 -6.40
C GLU A 80 2.00 13.24 -6.74
N LEU A 81 0.96 13.18 -5.89
CA LEU A 81 -0.22 12.33 -6.09
C LEU A 81 -1.16 12.93 -7.13
N CYS A 82 -1.15 14.26 -7.26
CA CYS A 82 -1.96 15.01 -8.22
C CYS A 82 -1.36 15.04 -9.63
N MET A 83 -0.14 14.53 -9.84
CA MET A 83 0.50 14.52 -11.16
C MET A 83 -0.25 13.60 -12.14
N ASP A 84 -0.46 14.07 -13.36
CA ASP A 84 -1.04 13.26 -14.45
C ASP A 84 -0.30 11.92 -14.67
N THR A 85 1.03 11.96 -14.56
CA THR A 85 1.89 10.76 -14.69
C THR A 85 1.65 9.78 -13.55
N PHE A 86 1.44 10.27 -12.33
CA PHE A 86 1.11 9.44 -11.18
C PHE A 86 -0.24 8.74 -11.38
N VAL A 87 -1.28 9.49 -11.77
CA VAL A 87 -2.63 8.94 -12.03
C VAL A 87 -2.60 7.91 -13.16
N ARG A 88 -1.86 8.17 -14.25
CA ARG A 88 -1.67 7.20 -15.34
C ARG A 88 -0.93 5.95 -14.88
N GLY A 89 0.13 6.11 -14.10
CA GLY A 89 0.88 5.00 -13.50
C GLY A 89 -0.04 4.08 -12.70
N GLN A 90 -0.92 4.64 -11.85
CA GLN A 90 -1.92 3.86 -11.13
C GLN A 90 -2.90 3.14 -12.06
N GLY A 91 -3.34 3.80 -13.14
CA GLY A 91 -4.19 3.18 -14.15
C GLY A 91 -3.52 1.96 -14.80
N TYR A 92 -2.27 2.10 -15.24
CA TYR A 92 -1.50 0.99 -15.82
C TYR A 92 -1.26 -0.13 -14.82
N TYR A 93 -0.95 0.20 -13.56
CA TYR A 93 -0.79 -0.79 -12.51
C TYR A 93 -2.05 -1.64 -12.31
N LYS A 94 -3.23 -0.99 -12.24
CA LYS A 94 -4.53 -1.69 -12.13
C LYS A 94 -4.82 -2.60 -13.31
N LEU A 95 -4.30 -2.27 -14.48
CA LEU A 95 -4.42 -3.06 -15.72
C LEU A 95 -3.28 -4.07 -15.90
N LEU A 96 -2.41 -4.24 -14.90
CA LEU A 96 -1.25 -5.14 -14.91
C LEU A 96 -0.24 -4.83 -16.02
N MET A 97 -0.23 -3.60 -16.54
CA MET A 97 0.69 -3.13 -17.57
C MET A 97 1.98 -2.59 -16.92
N TYR A 98 2.75 -3.47 -16.28
CA TYR A 98 3.83 -3.07 -15.38
C TYR A 98 4.98 -2.33 -16.08
N GLY A 99 5.35 -2.71 -17.31
CA GLY A 99 6.30 -1.91 -18.12
C GLY A 99 5.89 -0.43 -18.28
N LYS A 100 4.61 -0.16 -18.62
CA LYS A 100 4.11 1.22 -18.73
C LYS A 100 4.00 1.91 -17.37
N CYS A 101 3.65 1.15 -16.33
CA CYS A 101 3.66 1.63 -14.95
C CYS A 101 5.05 2.15 -14.56
N ILE A 102 6.11 1.41 -14.89
CA ILE A 102 7.50 1.80 -14.64
C ILE A 102 7.85 3.11 -15.35
N GLU A 103 7.49 3.25 -16.64
CA GLU A 103 7.72 4.48 -17.40
C GLU A 103 7.10 5.70 -16.70
N GLN A 104 5.83 5.60 -16.28
CA GLN A 104 5.14 6.71 -15.63
C GLN A 104 5.75 7.07 -14.27
N PHE A 105 6.03 6.08 -13.42
CA PHE A 105 6.56 6.37 -12.09
C PHE A 105 8.04 6.78 -12.08
N LYS A 106 8.82 6.44 -13.12
CA LYS A 106 10.14 7.03 -13.35
C LYS A 106 10.06 8.54 -13.49
N GLU A 107 9.07 9.05 -14.23
CA GLU A 107 8.87 10.50 -14.39
C GLU A 107 8.47 11.17 -13.08
N VAL A 108 7.64 10.50 -12.25
CA VAL A 108 7.27 11.02 -10.92
C VAL A 108 8.51 11.20 -10.04
N ILE A 109 9.39 10.19 -9.95
CA ILE A 109 10.56 10.26 -9.06
C ILE A 109 11.67 11.20 -9.57
N VAL A 110 11.58 11.70 -10.80
CA VAL A 110 12.45 12.80 -11.26
C VAL A 110 12.10 14.10 -10.53
N GLN A 111 10.80 14.34 -10.28
CA GLN A 111 10.33 15.55 -9.60
C GLN A 111 10.23 15.36 -8.08
N TYR A 112 9.83 14.17 -7.65
CA TYR A 112 9.68 13.81 -6.24
C TYR A 112 10.50 12.56 -5.93
N PRO A 113 11.84 12.71 -5.80
CA PRO A 113 12.73 11.60 -5.58
C PRO A 113 12.33 10.78 -4.36
N ASP A 114 11.80 11.38 -3.30
CA ASP A 114 11.48 10.65 -2.06
C ASP A 114 10.01 10.24 -1.94
N SER A 115 9.24 10.33 -3.03
CA SER A 115 7.86 9.85 -3.05
C SER A 115 7.80 8.35 -2.75
N LEU A 116 7.41 8.02 -1.51
CA LEU A 116 7.28 6.64 -1.04
C LEU A 116 6.28 5.86 -1.92
N ALA A 117 5.18 6.50 -2.32
CA ALA A 117 4.16 5.88 -3.16
C ALA A 117 4.71 5.54 -4.55
N ALA A 118 5.39 6.48 -5.21
CA ALA A 118 5.96 6.25 -6.54
C ALA A 118 7.04 5.17 -6.53
N ARG A 119 7.93 5.20 -5.53
CA ARG A 119 8.97 4.18 -5.36
C ARG A 119 8.41 2.79 -5.09
N LEU A 120 7.33 2.70 -4.32
CA LEU A 120 6.67 1.43 -4.06
C LEU A 120 6.03 0.85 -5.33
N TYR A 121 5.35 1.69 -6.11
CA TYR A 121 4.82 1.25 -7.41
C TYR A 121 5.93 0.81 -8.36
N LEU A 122 7.08 1.50 -8.41
CA LEU A 122 8.25 1.06 -9.17
C LEU A 122 8.78 -0.28 -8.69
N ALA A 123 9.01 -0.43 -7.38
CA ALA A 123 9.51 -1.67 -6.80
C ALA A 123 8.63 -2.86 -7.15
N ILE A 124 7.31 -2.73 -6.96
CA ILE A 124 6.38 -3.82 -7.27
C ILE A 124 6.36 -4.09 -8.78
N SER A 125 6.32 -3.06 -9.61
CA SER A 125 6.27 -3.25 -11.07
C SER A 125 7.52 -3.93 -11.60
N TYR A 126 8.70 -3.57 -11.10
CA TYR A 126 9.95 -4.26 -11.45
C TYR A 126 9.97 -5.71 -10.97
N LEU A 127 9.45 -6.02 -9.78
CA LEU A 127 9.32 -7.41 -9.34
C LEU A 127 8.42 -8.22 -10.28
N GLN A 128 7.33 -7.62 -10.78
CA GLN A 128 6.41 -8.28 -11.71
C GLN A 128 7.05 -8.52 -13.09
N GLU A 129 7.95 -7.64 -13.53
CA GLU A 129 8.76 -7.81 -14.75
C GLU A 129 9.99 -8.72 -14.54
N GLY A 130 10.25 -9.19 -13.30
CA GLY A 130 11.39 -10.05 -12.97
C GLY A 130 12.70 -9.30 -12.71
N GLU A 131 12.68 -7.97 -12.65
CA GLU A 131 13.84 -7.11 -12.42
C GLU A 131 14.10 -6.87 -10.91
N GLY A 132 14.51 -7.92 -10.21
CA GLY A 132 14.69 -7.90 -8.75
C GLY A 132 15.67 -6.85 -8.22
N GLU A 133 16.80 -6.63 -8.91
CA GLU A 133 17.81 -5.64 -8.50
C GLU A 133 17.28 -4.20 -8.58
N ALA A 134 16.54 -3.88 -9.65
CA ALA A 134 15.91 -2.57 -9.82
C ALA A 134 14.86 -2.33 -8.73
N ALA A 135 14.04 -3.34 -8.44
CA ALA A 135 13.08 -3.28 -7.35
C ALA A 135 13.76 -3.05 -5.99
N TRP A 136 14.83 -3.80 -5.72
CA TRP A 136 15.58 -3.69 -4.48
C TRP A 136 16.18 -2.30 -4.28
N SER A 137 16.70 -1.68 -5.35
CA SER A 137 17.19 -0.30 -5.29
C SER A 137 16.12 0.68 -4.77
N HIS A 138 14.88 0.57 -5.25
CA HIS A 138 13.78 1.42 -4.78
C HIS A 138 13.36 1.11 -3.34
N LEU A 139 13.28 -0.17 -2.95
CA LEU A 139 12.94 -0.56 -1.59
C LEU A 139 14.01 -0.11 -0.58
N ASN A 140 15.29 -0.27 -0.93
CA ASN A 140 16.39 0.15 -0.07
C ASN A 140 16.44 1.67 0.10
N HIS A 141 16.11 2.43 -0.95
CA HIS A 141 15.93 3.88 -0.83
C HIS A 141 14.84 4.23 0.18
N MET A 142 13.67 3.58 0.08
CA MET A 142 12.57 3.81 1.03
C MET A 142 12.96 3.47 2.47
N LEU A 143 13.73 2.39 2.69
CA LEU A 143 14.23 2.03 4.01
C LEU A 143 15.18 3.09 4.59
N GLY A 144 15.95 3.78 3.74
CA GLY A 144 16.80 4.90 4.17
C GLY A 144 15.98 6.04 4.77
N LEU A 145 14.84 6.36 4.18
CA LEU A 145 13.95 7.46 4.62
C LEU A 145 13.24 7.18 5.95
N VAL A 146 13.13 5.91 6.37
CA VAL A 146 12.43 5.51 7.61
C VAL A 146 13.39 5.46 8.81
N ARG A 147 14.70 5.53 8.57
CA ARG A 147 15.75 5.36 9.60
C ARG A 147 16.33 6.67 10.14
N GLU A 148 15.83 7.81 9.67
CA GLU A 148 16.10 9.15 10.20
C GLU A 148 14.90 9.64 11.02
#